data_AF-A0A925M349-F1
#
_entry.id   AF-A0A925M349-F1
#
_cell.length_a   1.000
_cell.length_b   1.000
_cell.length_c   1.000
_cell.angle_alpha   90.00
_cell.angle_beta   90.00
_cell.angle_gamma   90.00
#
_symmetry.space_group_name_H-M   'P 1'
#
loop_
_entity.id
_entity.type
_entity.pdbx_description
1 polymer ?
#
loop_
_entity_poly.entity_id
_entity_poly.type
_entity_poly.pdbx_seq_one_letter_code
_entity_poly.pdbx_strand_id
1 'polypeptide(L)'
;MTTTLEAIDSRRVPSVALVSADALRRLNLVPEVKPTILVLQPSGALTQANSREFQYELENTLEQVTEAVIVDLIWVDSTDAYGIAALVAGLERAKALGKFLSFQSMNGSDRLALETAWAHQQEISAGAWTHTFSSDLESFLDDFTHG
;
A
#
# COMPACT_ATOMS: atom_id res chain seq x y z
N MET A 1 -28.33 68.79 2.90
CA MET A 1 -28.83 67.42 3.11
C MET A 1 -27.88 66.45 2.43
N THR A 2 -27.59 65.37 3.13
CA THR A 2 -26.53 64.36 3.02
C THR A 2 -26.50 63.61 1.70
N THR A 3 -25.31 63.30 1.13
CA THR A 3 -25.06 61.98 0.51
C THR A 3 -23.57 61.62 0.57
N THR A 4 -23.38 60.40 1.05
CA THR A 4 -22.18 59.70 1.53
C THR A 4 -21.19 59.30 0.44
N LEU A 5 -19.90 59.34 0.77
CA LEU A 5 -18.81 58.66 0.04
C LEU A 5 -18.97 57.13 0.17
N GLU A 6 -19.18 56.45 -0.95
CA GLU A 6 -19.06 54.98 -1.03
C GLU A 6 -17.58 54.62 -1.26
N ALA A 7 -17.07 53.82 -0.33
CA ALA A 7 -15.70 53.35 -0.28
C ALA A 7 -15.43 52.30 -1.38
N ILE A 8 -14.24 52.38 -1.97
CA ILE A 8 -13.72 51.40 -2.92
C ILE A 8 -13.22 50.20 -2.11
N ASP A 9 -14.00 49.11 -2.09
CA ASP A 9 -13.58 47.83 -1.50
C ASP A 9 -12.54 47.15 -2.40
N SER A 10 -11.29 47.31 -1.99
CA SER A 10 -10.11 46.71 -2.59
C SER A 10 -9.73 45.50 -1.73
N ARG A 11 -10.20 44.29 -2.11
CA ARG A 11 -9.64 42.97 -1.78
C ARG A 11 -10.52 41.81 -2.29
N ARG A 12 -10.64 41.65 -3.61
CA ARG A 12 -11.04 40.36 -4.19
C ARG A 12 -9.78 39.60 -4.60
N VAL A 13 -9.24 38.81 -3.67
CA VAL A 13 -8.26 37.77 -4.00
C VAL A 13 -8.93 36.82 -5.00
N PRO A 14 -8.31 36.49 -6.15
CA PRO A 14 -8.83 35.44 -6.99
C PRO A 14 -8.68 34.12 -6.22
N SER A 15 -9.79 33.53 -5.78
CA SER A 15 -9.80 32.14 -5.37
C SER A 15 -9.23 31.32 -6.52
N VAL A 16 -8.02 30.77 -6.33
CA VAL A 16 -7.53 29.67 -7.16
C VAL A 16 -8.50 28.53 -6.89
N ALA A 17 -9.45 28.34 -7.81
CA ALA A 17 -10.34 27.21 -7.75
C ALA A 17 -9.46 25.96 -7.81
N LEU A 18 -9.43 25.18 -6.73
CA LEU A 18 -8.93 23.82 -6.75
C LEU A 18 -9.79 23.08 -7.79
N VAL A 19 -9.28 22.96 -9.01
CA VAL A 19 -9.94 22.18 -10.06
C VAL A 19 -9.81 20.73 -9.62
N SER A 20 -10.94 20.12 -9.26
CA SER A 20 -10.98 18.71 -8.85
C SER A 20 -10.40 17.82 -9.95
N ALA A 21 -9.77 16.70 -9.56
CA ALA A 21 -9.25 15.71 -10.50
C ALA A 21 -10.33 15.25 -11.51
N ASP A 22 -11.61 15.21 -11.10
CA ASP A 22 -12.74 14.92 -11.98
C ASP A 22 -12.95 15.98 -13.06
N ALA A 23 -12.75 17.26 -12.74
CA ALA A 23 -12.84 18.34 -13.72
C ALA A 23 -11.69 18.28 -14.72
N LEU A 24 -10.47 17.89 -14.29
CA LEU A 24 -9.34 17.66 -15.19
C LEU A 24 -9.55 16.44 -16.10
N ARG A 25 -10.16 15.37 -15.57
CA ARG A 25 -10.54 14.17 -16.35
C ARG A 25 -11.58 14.49 -17.42
N ARG A 26 -12.60 15.31 -17.10
CA ARG A 26 -13.60 15.77 -18.07
C ARG A 26 -13.04 16.61 -19.20
N LEU A 27 -11.92 17.30 -18.94
CA LEU A 27 -11.20 18.09 -19.94
C LEU A 27 -10.17 17.27 -20.72
N ASN A 28 -10.07 15.95 -20.46
CA ASN A 28 -9.10 15.05 -21.06
C ASN A 28 -7.64 15.51 -20.88
N LEU A 29 -7.38 16.27 -19.80
CA LEU A 29 -6.06 16.83 -19.46
C LEU A 29 -5.21 15.87 -18.63
N VAL A 30 -5.79 14.76 -18.17
CA VAL A 30 -5.09 13.67 -17.48
C VAL A 30 -5.09 12.47 -18.41
N PRO A 31 -3.94 11.88 -18.75
CA PRO A 31 -3.91 10.66 -19.54
C PRO A 31 -4.70 9.55 -18.82
N GLU A 32 -5.57 8.87 -19.56
CA GLU A 32 -6.34 7.74 -19.05
C GLU A 32 -5.38 6.58 -18.76
N VAL A 33 -5.02 6.40 -17.48
CA VAL A 33 -4.21 5.26 -17.04
C VAL A 33 -5.12 4.04 -17.02
N LYS A 34 -4.98 3.17 -18.03
CA LYS A 34 -5.72 1.90 -18.06
C LYS A 34 -5.23 0.98 -16.95
N PRO A 35 -6.14 0.39 -16.15
CA PRO A 35 -5.77 -0.61 -15.19
C PRO A 35 -5.08 -1.79 -15.88
N THR A 36 -3.89 -2.15 -15.40
CA THR A 36 -3.11 -3.28 -15.88
C THR A 36 -2.96 -4.27 -14.74
N ILE A 37 -3.33 -5.52 -15.02
CA ILE A 37 -3.18 -6.67 -14.13
C ILE A 37 -2.33 -7.70 -14.87
N LEU A 38 -1.33 -8.27 -14.18
CA LEU A 38 -0.49 -9.33 -14.73
C LEU A 38 -0.60 -10.60 -13.90
N VAL A 39 -0.46 -11.75 -14.56
CA VAL A 39 -0.45 -13.07 -13.94
C VAL A 39 0.96 -13.65 -14.06
N LEU A 40 1.57 -14.00 -12.93
CA LEU A 40 2.81 -14.76 -12.85
C LEU A 40 2.48 -16.23 -12.57
N GLN A 41 3.11 -17.13 -13.32
CA GLN A 41 2.89 -18.58 -13.22
C GLN A 41 4.22 -19.30 -13.02
N PRO A 42 4.83 -19.22 -11.82
CA PRO A 42 6.03 -20.00 -11.51
C PRO A 42 5.73 -21.50 -11.63
N SER A 43 6.76 -22.30 -11.90
CA SER A 43 6.64 -23.75 -12.05
C SER A 43 7.80 -24.49 -11.38
N GLY A 44 7.55 -25.75 -10.99
CA GLY A 44 8.52 -26.58 -10.28
C GLY A 44 8.50 -26.29 -8.78
N ALA A 45 9.67 -26.10 -8.17
CA ALA A 45 9.76 -25.84 -6.73
C ALA A 45 10.21 -24.41 -6.44
N LEU A 46 9.62 -23.74 -5.45
CA LEU A 46 10.11 -22.46 -4.93
C LEU A 46 11.00 -22.73 -3.72
N THR A 47 12.31 -22.67 -3.93
CA THR A 47 13.32 -23.07 -2.95
C THR A 47 14.39 -22.01 -2.78
N GLN A 48 15.33 -22.21 -1.85
CA GLN A 48 16.53 -21.37 -1.72
C GLN A 48 17.26 -21.12 -3.06
N ALA A 49 17.25 -22.09 -3.98
CA ALA A 49 17.98 -22.00 -5.24
C ALA A 49 17.43 -20.95 -6.20
N ASN A 50 16.11 -20.68 -6.17
CA ASN A 50 15.43 -19.81 -7.14
C ASN A 50 14.52 -18.74 -6.51
N SER A 51 14.31 -18.77 -5.19
CA SER A 51 13.44 -17.82 -4.49
C SER A 51 13.84 -16.37 -4.72
N ARG A 52 15.14 -16.08 -4.80
CA ARG A 52 15.64 -14.72 -5.06
C ARG A 52 15.32 -14.23 -6.47
N GLU A 53 15.45 -15.10 -7.48
CA GLU A 53 15.11 -14.76 -8.86
C GLU A 53 13.60 -14.51 -8.99
N PHE A 54 12.78 -15.41 -8.43
CA PHE A 54 11.33 -15.24 -8.36
C PHE A 54 10.93 -13.95 -7.63
N GLN A 55 11.57 -13.62 -6.50
CA GLN A 55 11.32 -12.37 -5.78
C GLN A 55 11.58 -11.15 -6.69
N TYR A 56 12.72 -11.11 -7.38
CA TYR A 56 13.03 -10.00 -8.29
C TYR A 56 12.00 -9.88 -9.41
N GLU A 57 11.57 -11.00 -10.00
CA GLU A 57 10.55 -11.01 -11.04
C GLU A 57 9.20 -10.47 -10.51
N LEU A 58 8.78 -10.92 -9.33
CA LEU A 58 7.55 -10.48 -8.68
C LEU A 58 7.58 -8.98 -8.37
N GLU A 59 8.65 -8.48 -7.78
CA GLU A 59 8.80 -7.05 -7.45
C GLU A 59 8.85 -6.18 -8.71
N ASN A 60 9.59 -6.59 -9.73
CA ASN A 60 9.66 -5.88 -11.01
C ASN A 60 8.29 -5.87 -11.72
N THR A 61 7.55 -6.97 -11.67
CA THR A 61 6.18 -7.04 -12.22
C THR A 61 5.25 -6.10 -11.46
N LEU A 62 5.34 -6.09 -10.13
CA LEU A 62 4.61 -5.16 -9.28
C LEU A 62 4.94 -3.71 -9.63
N GLU A 63 6.14 -3.36 -10.03
CA GLU A 63 6.48 -1.99 -10.46
C GLU A 63 5.82 -1.61 -11.79
N GLN A 64 5.72 -2.55 -12.73
CA GLN A 64 5.20 -2.31 -14.09
C GLN A 64 3.68 -2.23 -14.17
N VAL A 65 2.95 -2.99 -13.35
CA VAL A 65 1.48 -2.97 -13.36
C VAL A 65 0.94 -1.72 -12.69
N THR A 66 -0.27 -1.29 -13.06
CA THR A 66 -0.91 -0.14 -12.41
C THR A 66 -1.85 -0.54 -11.29
N GLU A 67 -2.32 -1.79 -11.26
CA GLU A 67 -3.36 -2.23 -10.32
C GLU A 67 -2.96 -3.47 -9.51
N ALA A 68 -2.69 -4.60 -10.17
CA ALA A 68 -2.53 -5.87 -9.46
C ALA A 68 -1.58 -6.87 -10.12
N VAL A 69 -1.04 -7.76 -9.30
CA VAL A 69 -0.37 -9.00 -9.74
C VAL A 69 -1.10 -10.19 -9.13
N ILE A 70 -1.34 -11.21 -9.94
CA ILE A 70 -1.83 -12.51 -9.49
C ILE A 70 -0.68 -13.51 -9.67
N VAL A 71 -0.30 -14.20 -8.61
CA VAL A 71 0.66 -15.31 -8.68
C VAL A 71 -0.13 -16.61 -8.61
N ASP A 72 -0.20 -17.34 -9.71
CA ASP A 72 -0.88 -18.63 -9.78
C ASP A 72 0.13 -19.76 -9.60
N LEU A 73 -0.01 -20.48 -8.49
CA LEU A 73 0.92 -21.49 -8.01
C LEU A 73 0.51 -22.92 -8.42
N ILE A 74 -0.39 -23.06 -9.40
CA ILE A 74 -0.91 -24.38 -9.83
C ILE A 74 0.20 -25.34 -10.30
N TRP A 75 1.31 -24.80 -10.81
CA TRP A 75 2.47 -25.56 -11.29
C TRP A 75 3.62 -25.62 -10.28
N VAL A 76 3.40 -25.16 -9.04
CA VAL A 76 4.39 -25.23 -7.97
C VAL A 76 4.17 -26.49 -7.13
N ASP A 77 5.14 -27.41 -7.19
CA ASP A 77 5.10 -28.71 -6.52
C ASP A 77 5.46 -28.63 -5.03
N SER A 78 6.33 -27.68 -4.67
CA SER A 78 6.79 -27.51 -3.29
C SER A 78 7.34 -26.10 -3.06
N THR A 79 7.21 -25.63 -1.81
CA THR A 79 7.74 -24.34 -1.36
C THR A 79 8.50 -24.55 -0.05
N ASP A 80 9.74 -24.07 0.03
CA ASP A 80 10.49 -24.05 1.29
C ASP A 80 10.37 -22.68 2.00
N ALA A 81 11.04 -22.54 3.14
CA ALA A 81 11.01 -21.29 3.90
C ALA A 81 11.54 -20.06 3.11
N TYR A 82 12.47 -20.25 2.16
CA TYR A 82 12.96 -19.17 1.31
C TYR A 82 11.93 -18.81 0.23
N GLY A 83 11.23 -19.80 -0.31
CA GLY A 83 10.08 -19.57 -1.20
C GLY A 83 8.98 -18.76 -0.50
N ILE A 84 8.61 -19.14 0.72
CA ILE A 84 7.64 -18.39 1.54
C ILE A 84 8.13 -16.97 1.82
N ALA A 85 9.41 -16.79 2.17
CA ALA A 85 9.99 -15.46 2.40
C ALA A 85 9.92 -14.56 1.15
N ALA A 86 10.13 -15.12 -0.05
CA ALA A 86 9.98 -14.37 -1.31
C ALA A 86 8.54 -13.92 -1.55
N LEU A 87 7.54 -14.74 -1.22
CA LEU A 87 6.12 -14.36 -1.30
C LEU A 87 5.78 -13.25 -0.29
N VAL A 88 6.32 -13.32 0.93
CA VAL A 88 6.20 -12.26 1.95
C VAL A 88 6.81 -10.95 1.46
N ALA A 89 8.02 -10.98 0.89
CA ALA A 89 8.64 -9.78 0.33
C ALA A 89 7.79 -9.16 -0.80
N GLY A 90 7.15 -10.00 -1.63
CA GLY A 90 6.17 -9.55 -2.61
C GLY A 90 4.97 -8.82 -1.98
N LEU A 91 4.42 -9.33 -0.87
CA LEU A 91 3.34 -8.68 -0.12
C LEU A 91 3.77 -7.33 0.45
N GLU A 92 4.98 -7.25 1.01
CA GLU A 92 5.55 -5.99 1.48
C GLU A 92 5.69 -4.97 0.35
N ARG A 93 6.22 -5.41 -0.79
CA ARG A 93 6.41 -4.54 -1.96
C ARG A 93 5.07 -4.06 -2.52
N ALA A 94 4.08 -4.95 -2.64
CA ALA A 94 2.74 -4.61 -3.09
C ALA A 94 2.08 -3.59 -2.15
N LYS A 95 2.19 -3.80 -0.84
CA LYS A 95 1.70 -2.85 0.19
C LYS A 95 2.40 -1.49 0.07
N ALA A 96 3.72 -1.47 -0.09
CA ALA A 96 4.48 -0.23 -0.24
C ALA A 96 4.11 0.56 -1.51
N LEU A 97 3.77 -0.15 -2.60
CA LEU A 97 3.34 0.45 -3.86
C LEU A 97 1.84 0.77 -3.93
N GLY A 98 1.04 0.36 -2.93
CA GLY A 98 -0.41 0.51 -2.94
C GLY A 98 -1.11 -0.35 -4.00
N LYS A 99 -0.53 -1.50 -4.34
CA LYS A 99 -1.02 -2.42 -5.38
C LYS A 99 -1.57 -3.71 -4.77
N PHE A 100 -2.45 -4.38 -5.50
CA PHE A 100 -2.98 -5.67 -5.06
C PHE A 100 -2.04 -6.81 -5.45
N LEU A 101 -1.84 -7.74 -4.53
CA LEU A 101 -1.17 -9.00 -4.77
C LEU A 101 -2.07 -10.14 -4.27
N SER A 102 -2.32 -11.13 -5.13
CA SER A 102 -3.11 -12.31 -4.80
C SER A 102 -2.36 -13.58 -5.17
N PHE A 103 -2.44 -14.59 -4.31
CA PHE A 103 -1.90 -15.92 -4.58
C PHE A 103 -3.06 -16.87 -4.88
N GLN A 104 -3.01 -17.54 -6.03
CA GLN A 104 -3.99 -18.52 -6.47
C GLN A 104 -3.38 -19.92 -6.45
N SER A 105 -4.22 -20.94 -6.31
CA SER A 105 -3.82 -22.36 -6.35
C SER A 105 -2.79 -22.80 -5.30
N MET A 106 -2.57 -22.01 -4.25
CA MET A 106 -1.66 -22.34 -3.15
C MET A 106 -2.20 -23.50 -2.32
N ASN A 107 -1.37 -24.49 -2.01
CA ASN A 107 -1.75 -25.59 -1.12
C ASN A 107 -1.94 -25.11 0.33
N GLY A 108 -2.65 -25.89 1.15
CA GLY A 108 -3.01 -25.48 2.51
C GLY A 108 -1.82 -25.29 3.47
N SER A 109 -0.76 -26.10 3.32
CA SER A 109 0.43 -26.01 4.16
C SER A 109 1.25 -24.75 3.87
N ASP A 110 1.48 -24.45 2.59
CA ASP A 110 2.19 -23.25 2.15
C ASP A 110 1.38 -22.00 2.48
N ARG A 111 0.05 -22.06 2.36
CA ARG A 111 -0.84 -20.97 2.77
C ARG A 111 -0.73 -20.66 4.25
N LEU A 112 -0.77 -21.68 5.12
CA LEU A 112 -0.60 -21.48 6.56
C LEU A 112 0.79 -20.91 6.88
N ALA A 113 1.85 -21.40 6.22
CA ALA A 113 3.20 -20.88 6.38
C ALA A 113 3.32 -19.42 5.96
N LEU A 114 2.72 -19.04 4.83
CA LEU A 114 2.69 -17.66 4.35
C LEU A 114 1.90 -16.75 5.28
N GLU A 115 0.69 -17.15 5.70
CA GLU A 115 -0.13 -16.36 6.62
C GLU A 115 0.59 -16.14 7.97
N THR A 116 1.26 -17.17 8.50
CA THR A 116 2.06 -17.08 9.73
C THR A 116 3.25 -16.13 9.56
N ALA A 117 4.01 -16.28 8.48
CA ALA A 117 5.17 -15.43 8.20
C ALA A 117 4.74 -13.97 7.96
N TRP A 118 3.63 -13.75 7.27
CA TRP A 118 3.08 -12.42 7.00
C TRP A 118 2.57 -11.73 8.27
N ALA A 119 1.90 -12.46 9.17
CA ALA A 119 1.47 -11.91 10.45
C ALA A 119 2.69 -11.46 11.28
N HIS A 120 3.73 -12.31 11.36
CA HIS A 120 4.96 -11.96 12.07
C HIS A 120 5.66 -10.74 11.46
N GLN A 121 5.74 -10.67 10.13
CA GLN A 121 6.36 -9.52 9.44
C GLN A 121 5.61 -8.21 9.69
N GLN A 122 4.28 -8.27 9.79
CA GLN A 122 3.46 -7.10 10.13
C GLN A 122 3.70 -6.61 11.56
N GLU A 123 3.91 -7.51 12.53
CA GLU A 123 4.25 -7.14 13.91
C GLU A 123 5.59 -6.39 13.97
N ILE A 124 6.59 -6.89 13.23
CA ILE A 124 7.90 -6.23 13.12
C ILE A 124 7.75 -4.85 12.48
N SER A 125 7.00 -4.77 11.37
CA SER A 125 6.84 -3.54 10.59
C SER A 125 5.98 -2.47 11.29
N ALA A 126 5.00 -2.89 12.09
CA ALA A 126 4.16 -1.98 12.86
C ALA A 126 4.91 -1.33 14.04
N GLY A 127 6.13 -1.80 14.34
CA GLY A 127 6.80 -1.51 15.60
C GLY A 127 6.08 -2.23 16.73
N ALA A 128 6.83 -2.83 17.65
CA ALA A 128 6.25 -3.31 18.87
C ALA A 128 5.52 -2.12 19.54
N TRP A 129 4.19 -2.15 19.61
CA TRP A 129 3.38 -1.23 20.43
C TRP A 129 3.65 -1.42 21.95
N THR A 130 4.83 -1.92 22.30
CA THR A 130 5.28 -2.16 23.65
C THR A 130 5.99 -0.91 24.13
N HIS A 131 5.21 -0.11 24.87
CA HIS A 131 5.66 0.87 25.85
C HIS A 131 6.43 2.07 25.31
N THR A 132 5.70 3.14 25.02
CA THR A 132 5.73 4.35 25.84
C THR A 132 4.52 5.17 25.38
N PHE A 133 3.37 5.02 26.05
CA PHE A 133 2.49 6.19 26.15
C PHE A 133 3.37 7.29 26.73
N SER A 134 3.62 8.37 25.98
CA SER A 134 4.49 9.45 26.45
C SER A 134 4.02 9.85 27.84
N SER A 135 4.93 9.99 28.80
CA SER A 135 4.62 10.54 30.13
C SER A 135 3.90 11.89 30.03
N ASP A 136 4.07 12.60 28.91
CA ASP A 136 3.32 13.83 28.58
C ASP A 136 1.80 13.59 28.44
N LEU A 137 1.38 12.44 27.90
CA LEU A 137 -0.04 12.10 27.77
C LEU A 137 -0.64 11.74 29.13
N GLU A 138 0.10 11.03 29.99
CA GLU A 138 -0.38 10.72 31.34
C GLU A 138 -0.49 12.00 32.19
N SER A 139 0.50 12.90 32.10
CA SER A 139 0.43 14.22 32.73
C SER A 139 -0.75 15.06 32.20
N PHE A 140 -1.07 14.95 30.91
CA PHE A 140 -2.20 15.66 30.31
C PHE A 140 -3.55 15.14 30.84
N LEU A 141 -3.69 13.83 31.09
CA LEU A 141 -4.93 13.25 31.60
C LEU A 141 -5.13 13.49 33.10
N ASP A 142 -4.06 13.56 33.89
CA ASP A 142 -4.12 13.91 35.31
C ASP A 142 -4.65 15.34 35.54
N ASP A 143 -4.27 16.28 34.66
CA ASP A 143 -4.71 17.68 34.74
C ASP A 143 -6.22 17.85 34.48
N PHE A 144 -6.84 16.92 33.72
CA PHE A 144 -8.27 16.93 33.44
C PHE A 144 -9.13 16.21 34.48
N THR A 145 -8.53 15.41 35.35
CA THR A 145 -9.26 14.59 36.35
C THR A 145 -9.29 15.23 37.74
N HIS A 146 -8.54 16.31 37.96
CA HIS A 146 -8.48 17.04 39.24
C HIS A 146 -9.05 18.48 39.18
N GLY A 147 -9.87 18.79 38.18
CA GLY A 147 -10.58 20.08 38.03
C GLY A 147 -12.03 20.04 38.52
#